data_AF-A0A6P7ZLX6-F1
#
_entry.id   AF-A0A6P7ZLX6-F1
#
_cell.length_a   1.000
_cell.length_b   1.000
_cell.length_c   1.000
_cell.angle_alpha   90.00
_cell.angle_beta   90.00
_cell.angle_gamma   90.00
#
_symmetry.space_group_name_H-M   'P 1'
#
loop_
_entity.id
_entity.type
_entity.pdbx_description
1 polymer ?
#
loop_
_entity_poly.entity_id
_entity_poly.type
_entity_poly.pdbx_seq_one_letter_code
_entity_poly.pdbx_strand_id
1 'polypeptide(L)'
;MTQSQALLPVHQALKKCFHAIEEQQEAWSKTIPEFKPLLSSLSNLAEQLQACRKVAFEHTPLKGFPDLQQRLTYKLISAMEDVLEKVAEKMNELQKVRDAVSQQVAAVFHIYTQQAEELGVLASLKRSAVCPSVADMLEWLQDIERHYRNDYLRRKILLQVRYDNLPEIQGLPEVWSNVAEHKQQDLVHDTLLKVSFSWKMGDLGEVSSELIV
;
A
#
# COMPACT_ATOMS: atom_id res chain seq x y z
N MET A 1 -4.37 14.23 38.61
CA MET A 1 -3.63 15.13 37.70
C MET A 1 -2.63 14.37 36.83
N THR A 2 -1.97 13.32 37.33
CA THR A 2 -1.01 12.45 36.62
C THR A 2 -1.56 11.73 35.39
N GLN A 3 -2.76 11.13 35.46
CA GLN A 3 -3.38 10.44 34.31
C GLN A 3 -3.61 11.35 33.09
N SER A 4 -3.92 12.64 33.30
CA SER A 4 -4.06 13.62 32.21
C SER A 4 -2.72 14.01 31.59
N GLN A 5 -1.61 13.91 32.34
CA GLN A 5 -0.26 14.17 31.83
C GLN A 5 0.28 13.00 31.00
N ALA A 6 0.04 11.76 31.40
CA ALA A 6 0.44 10.56 30.63
C ALA A 6 -0.35 10.37 29.34
N LEU A 7 -1.60 10.87 29.28
CA LEU A 7 -2.48 10.76 28.12
C LEU A 7 -2.09 11.72 26.97
N LEU A 8 -1.59 12.91 27.30
CA LEU A 8 -1.21 13.94 26.33
C LEU A 8 -0.16 13.48 25.29
N PRO A 9 1.00 12.89 25.67
CA PRO A 9 2.00 12.45 24.70
C PRO A 9 1.47 11.34 23.78
N VAL A 10 0.60 10.46 24.29
CA VAL A 10 -0.03 9.39 23.50
C VAL A 10 -0.97 9.99 22.45
N HIS A 11 -1.84 10.93 22.82
CA HIS A 11 -2.71 11.60 21.84
C HIS A 11 -1.93 12.40 20.79
N GLN A 12 -0.86 13.09 21.18
CA GLN A 12 -0.01 13.81 20.24
C GLN A 12 0.69 12.86 19.25
N ALA A 13 1.16 11.71 19.74
CA ALA A 13 1.74 10.67 18.89
C ALA A 13 0.71 10.10 17.92
N LEU A 14 -0.50 9.79 18.40
CA LEU A 14 -1.62 9.32 17.57
C LEU A 14 -1.98 10.32 16.47
N LYS A 15 -2.18 11.61 16.83
CA LYS A 15 -2.53 12.67 15.87
C LYS A 15 -1.47 12.80 14.77
N LYS A 16 -0.18 12.78 15.14
CA LYS A 16 0.93 12.81 14.18
C LYS A 16 0.96 11.57 13.29
N CYS A 17 0.76 10.38 13.86
CA CYS A 17 0.77 9.13 13.11
C CYS A 17 -0.36 9.06 12.09
N PHE A 18 -1.60 9.42 12.45
CA PHE A 18 -2.71 9.40 11.51
C PHE A 18 -2.54 10.42 10.38
N HIS A 19 -1.98 11.59 10.67
CA HIS A 19 -1.65 12.55 9.62
C HIS A 19 -0.57 12.02 8.67
N ALA A 20 0.49 11.41 9.19
CA ALA A 20 1.51 10.77 8.35
C ALA A 20 0.94 9.62 7.49
N ILE A 21 -0.01 8.84 8.04
CA ILE A 21 -0.71 7.78 7.31
C ILE A 21 -1.58 8.34 6.18
N GLU A 22 -2.18 9.51 6.35
CA GLU A 22 -2.94 10.20 5.29
C GLU A 22 -2.06 10.51 4.08
N GLU A 23 -0.86 11.06 4.31
CA GLU A 23 0.14 11.29 3.26
C GLU A 23 0.58 9.98 2.58
N GLN A 24 0.79 8.92 3.37
CA GLN A 24 1.14 7.59 2.88
C GLN A 24 0.03 6.96 2.02
N GLN A 25 -1.24 7.16 2.40
CA GLN A 25 -2.40 6.70 1.64
C GLN A 25 -2.50 7.42 0.28
N GLU A 26 -2.22 8.72 0.25
CA GLU A 26 -2.18 9.47 -1.01
C GLU A 26 -1.06 8.95 -1.93
N ALA A 27 0.15 8.72 -1.39
CA ALA A 27 1.24 8.15 -2.16
C ALA A 27 0.89 6.75 -2.70
N TRP A 28 0.37 5.86 -1.86
CA TRP A 28 -0.06 4.50 -2.26
C TRP A 28 -1.09 4.54 -3.39
N SER A 29 -2.14 5.35 -3.23
CA SER A 29 -3.25 5.44 -4.18
C SER A 29 -2.84 6.05 -5.53
N LYS A 30 -1.81 6.91 -5.56
CA LYS A 30 -1.22 7.42 -6.81
C LYS A 30 -0.34 6.38 -7.51
N THR A 31 0.46 5.62 -6.77
CA THR A 31 1.39 4.64 -7.36
C THR A 31 0.67 3.41 -7.91
N ILE A 32 -0.41 2.93 -7.27
CA ILE A 32 -1.10 1.69 -7.70
C ILE A 32 -1.58 1.71 -9.17
N PRO A 33 -2.23 2.79 -9.67
CA PRO A 33 -2.64 2.89 -11.06
C PRO A 33 -1.48 2.83 -12.08
N GLU A 34 -0.26 3.24 -11.69
CA GLU A 34 0.91 3.27 -12.58
C GLU A 34 1.39 1.88 -12.99
N PHE A 35 1.02 0.83 -12.24
CA PHE A 35 1.33 -0.55 -12.61
C PHE A 35 0.55 -1.02 -13.83
N LYS A 36 -0.68 -0.51 -14.05
CA LYS A 36 -1.54 -0.97 -15.15
C LYS A 36 -0.86 -0.88 -16.53
N PRO A 37 -0.32 0.28 -16.97
CA PRO A 37 0.38 0.35 -18.26
C PRO A 37 1.63 -0.53 -18.32
N LEU A 38 2.37 -0.70 -17.20
CA LEU A 38 3.55 -1.55 -17.16
C LEU A 38 3.20 -3.03 -17.36
N LEU A 39 2.19 -3.52 -16.63
CA LEU A 39 1.74 -4.90 -16.72
C LEU A 39 1.09 -5.18 -18.08
N SER A 40 0.32 -4.24 -18.65
CA SER A 40 -0.20 -4.37 -20.01
C SER A 40 0.93 -4.47 -21.05
N SER A 41 1.99 -3.66 -20.91
CA SER A 41 3.17 -3.74 -21.78
C SER A 41 3.84 -5.12 -21.69
N LEU A 42 4.02 -5.61 -20.46
CA LEU A 42 4.64 -6.91 -20.20
C LEU A 42 3.80 -8.07 -20.79
N SER A 43 2.48 -8.03 -20.62
CA SER A 43 1.54 -8.98 -21.23
C SER A 43 1.65 -9.00 -22.75
N ASN A 44 1.65 -7.83 -23.39
CA ASN A 44 1.79 -7.73 -24.84
C ASN A 44 3.15 -8.26 -25.33
N LEU A 45 4.25 -7.96 -24.63
CA LEU A 45 5.57 -8.52 -24.98
C LEU A 45 5.60 -10.05 -24.84
N ALA A 46 4.97 -10.60 -23.81
CA ALA A 46 4.85 -12.05 -23.63
C ALA A 46 4.02 -12.71 -24.75
N GLU A 47 2.95 -12.06 -25.21
CA GLU A 47 2.18 -12.51 -26.38
C GLU A 47 3.03 -12.49 -27.66
N GLN A 48 3.76 -11.39 -27.90
CA GLN A 48 4.66 -11.28 -29.05
C GLN A 48 5.76 -12.34 -29.03
N LEU A 49 6.35 -12.62 -27.85
CA LEU A 49 7.35 -13.67 -27.68
C LEU A 49 6.76 -15.05 -27.95
N GLN A 50 5.52 -15.30 -27.49
CA GLN A 50 4.82 -16.54 -27.78
C GLN A 50 4.54 -16.70 -29.29
N ALA A 51 4.09 -15.63 -29.96
CA ALA A 51 3.87 -15.64 -31.40
C ALA A 51 5.18 -15.88 -32.17
N CYS A 52 6.27 -15.19 -31.79
CA CYS A 52 7.60 -15.36 -32.37
C CYS A 52 8.10 -16.82 -32.25
N ARG A 53 7.79 -17.51 -31.15
CA ARG A 53 8.13 -18.93 -30.97
C ARG A 53 7.29 -19.88 -31.81
N LYS A 54 6.04 -19.52 -32.12
CA LYS A 54 5.09 -20.37 -32.87
C LYS A 54 5.22 -20.23 -34.39
N VAL A 55 5.69 -19.10 -34.90
CA VAL A 55 5.78 -18.84 -36.33
C VAL A 55 6.89 -19.68 -36.98
N ALA A 56 6.54 -20.41 -38.04
CA ALA A 56 7.50 -21.07 -38.92
C ALA A 56 8.05 -20.05 -39.95
N PHE A 57 9.07 -19.29 -39.57
CA PHE A 57 9.62 -18.19 -40.39
C PHE A 57 10.11 -18.64 -41.78
N GLU A 58 10.57 -19.89 -41.90
CA GLU A 58 10.98 -20.53 -43.16
C GLU A 58 9.86 -20.59 -44.22
N HIS A 59 8.60 -20.60 -43.78
CA HIS A 59 7.42 -20.61 -44.65
C HIS A 59 6.80 -19.23 -44.89
N THR A 60 7.49 -18.17 -44.44
CA THR A 60 7.03 -16.79 -44.63
C THR A 60 7.90 -16.05 -45.64
N PRO A 61 7.46 -14.88 -46.14
CA PRO A 61 8.31 -14.00 -46.93
C PRO A 61 9.62 -13.57 -46.22
N LEU A 62 9.71 -13.75 -44.90
CA LEU A 62 10.88 -13.42 -44.07
C LEU A 62 11.98 -14.50 -44.10
N LYS A 63 11.80 -15.60 -44.84
CA LYS A 63 12.78 -16.70 -44.96
C LYS A 63 14.20 -16.26 -45.37
N GLY A 64 14.35 -15.09 -46.00
CA GLY A 64 15.66 -14.52 -46.35
C GLY A 64 16.48 -14.04 -45.15
N PHE A 65 15.93 -14.07 -43.94
CA PHE A 65 16.57 -13.61 -42.71
C PHE A 65 16.70 -14.77 -41.71
N PRO A 66 17.71 -15.65 -41.84
CA PRO A 66 17.83 -16.87 -41.03
C PRO A 66 17.95 -16.60 -39.52
N ASP A 67 18.58 -15.50 -39.13
CA ASP A 67 18.75 -15.13 -37.72
C ASP A 67 17.55 -14.36 -37.13
N LEU A 68 16.50 -14.09 -37.91
CA LEU A 68 15.46 -13.15 -37.52
C LEU A 68 14.74 -13.57 -36.24
N GLN A 69 14.37 -14.85 -36.14
CA GLN A 69 13.67 -15.36 -34.96
C GLN A 69 14.52 -15.23 -33.69
N GLN A 70 15.82 -15.53 -33.77
CA GLN A 70 16.74 -15.39 -32.65
C GLN A 70 16.89 -13.93 -32.23
N ARG A 71 17.06 -13.02 -33.21
CA ARG A 71 17.20 -11.58 -32.95
C ARG A 71 15.93 -10.97 -32.37
N LEU A 72 14.76 -11.37 -32.87
CA LEU A 72 13.46 -10.93 -32.33
C LEU A 72 13.26 -11.44 -30.91
N THR A 73 13.55 -12.73 -30.66
CA THR A 73 13.47 -13.33 -29.33
C THR A 73 14.35 -12.56 -28.34
N TYR A 74 15.61 -12.28 -28.71
CA TYR A 74 16.52 -11.48 -27.88
C TYR A 74 15.96 -10.09 -27.58
N LYS A 75 15.48 -9.36 -28.61
CA LYS A 75 14.90 -8.03 -28.44
C LYS A 75 13.66 -8.02 -27.55
N LEU A 76 12.79 -9.02 -27.68
CA LEU A 76 11.58 -9.14 -26.88
C LEU A 76 11.90 -9.43 -25.42
N ILE A 77 12.85 -10.33 -25.15
CA ILE A 77 13.30 -10.63 -23.78
C ILE A 77 13.91 -9.38 -23.15
N SER A 78 14.82 -8.69 -23.85
CA SER A 78 15.42 -7.45 -23.36
C SER A 78 14.38 -6.37 -23.07
N ALA A 79 13.35 -6.20 -23.93
CA ALA A 79 12.27 -5.26 -23.66
C ALA A 79 11.40 -5.67 -22.45
N MET A 80 11.22 -6.97 -22.21
CA MET A 80 10.54 -7.46 -21.01
C MET A 80 11.35 -7.15 -19.75
N GLU A 81 12.67 -7.34 -19.79
CA GLU A 81 13.59 -6.99 -18.69
C GLU A 81 13.52 -5.50 -18.34
N ASP A 82 13.52 -4.61 -19.34
CA ASP A 82 13.38 -3.16 -19.14
C ASP A 82 12.04 -2.78 -18.47
N VAL A 83 10.95 -3.47 -18.82
CA VAL A 83 9.64 -3.25 -18.19
C VAL A 83 9.63 -3.78 -16.75
N LEU A 84 10.27 -4.92 -16.50
CA LEU A 84 10.37 -5.51 -15.16
C LEU A 84 11.20 -4.64 -14.21
N GLU A 85 12.24 -3.98 -14.70
CA GLU A 85 13.01 -3.00 -13.92
C GLU A 85 12.10 -1.86 -13.44
N LYS A 86 11.28 -1.30 -14.34
CA LYS A 86 10.29 -0.26 -13.99
C LYS A 86 9.24 -0.76 -13.00
N VAL A 87 8.79 -2.01 -13.14
CA VAL A 87 7.88 -2.63 -12.16
C VAL A 87 8.57 -2.76 -10.80
N ALA A 88 9.85 -3.13 -10.76
CA ALA A 88 10.62 -3.22 -9.52
C ALA A 88 10.82 -1.85 -8.86
N GLU A 89 11.08 -0.79 -9.64
CA GLU A 89 11.13 0.59 -9.15
C GLU A 89 9.81 1.00 -8.48
N LYS A 90 8.67 0.74 -9.14
CA LYS A 90 7.35 1.03 -8.56
C LYS A 90 7.04 0.20 -7.33
N MET A 91 7.47 -1.06 -7.30
CA MET A 91 7.38 -1.89 -6.09
C MET A 91 8.22 -1.34 -4.94
N ASN A 92 9.37 -0.73 -5.22
CA ASN A 92 10.16 -0.06 -4.18
C ASN A 92 9.45 1.19 -3.64
N GLU A 93 8.70 1.92 -4.47
CA GLU A 93 7.85 3.03 -3.99
C GLU A 93 6.77 2.52 -3.02
N LEU A 94 6.03 1.46 -3.38
CA LEU A 94 5.05 0.85 -2.46
C LEU A 94 5.71 0.31 -1.18
N GLN A 95 6.92 -0.25 -1.30
CA GLN A 95 7.67 -0.72 -0.14
C GLN A 95 7.97 0.41 0.84
N LYS A 96 8.41 1.57 0.34
CA LYS A 96 8.70 2.74 1.19
C LYS A 96 7.47 3.20 1.96
N VAL A 97 6.29 3.22 1.32
CA VAL A 97 5.04 3.55 1.99
C VAL A 97 4.73 2.57 3.12
N ARG A 98 4.80 1.26 2.85
CA ARG A 98 4.61 0.21 3.87
C ARG A 98 5.56 0.39 5.05
N ASP A 99 6.84 0.64 4.77
CA ASP A 99 7.87 0.77 5.81
C ASP A 99 7.68 2.04 6.63
N ALA A 100 7.30 3.15 6.00
CA ALA A 100 6.95 4.39 6.68
C ALA A 100 5.76 4.20 7.63
N VAL A 101 4.67 3.56 7.18
CA VAL A 101 3.51 3.27 8.04
C VAL A 101 3.93 2.40 9.23
N SER A 102 4.68 1.33 8.98
CA SER A 102 5.15 0.41 10.04
C SER A 102 5.99 1.15 11.09
N GLN A 103 6.87 2.06 10.64
CA GLN A 103 7.70 2.88 11.53
C GLN A 103 6.86 3.86 12.37
N GLN A 104 5.86 4.52 11.77
CA GLN A 104 4.97 5.44 12.49
C GLN A 104 4.16 4.71 13.56
N VAL A 105 3.57 3.57 13.20
CA VAL A 105 2.79 2.74 14.13
C VAL A 105 3.69 2.25 15.28
N ALA A 106 4.88 1.71 14.98
CA ALA A 106 5.82 1.28 16.00
C ALA A 106 6.23 2.42 16.97
N ALA A 107 6.42 3.64 16.46
CA ALA A 107 6.74 4.80 17.30
C ALA A 107 5.60 5.16 18.27
N VAL A 108 4.35 5.10 17.83
CA VAL A 108 3.18 5.32 18.71
C VAL A 108 3.11 4.23 19.79
N PHE A 109 3.27 2.96 19.42
CA PHE A 109 3.24 1.86 20.39
C PHE A 109 4.38 1.96 21.41
N HIS A 110 5.55 2.44 21.00
CA HIS A 110 6.65 2.71 21.91
C HIS A 110 6.27 3.78 22.95
N ILE A 111 5.71 4.90 22.52
CA ILE A 111 5.25 5.98 23.41
C ILE A 111 4.14 5.48 24.34
N TYR A 112 3.14 4.77 23.81
CA TYR A 112 2.08 4.17 24.62
C TYR A 112 2.63 3.25 25.70
N THR A 113 3.57 2.36 25.34
CA THR A 113 4.17 1.40 26.28
C THR A 113 4.91 2.11 27.42
N GLN A 114 5.61 3.22 27.14
CA GLN A 114 6.26 4.02 28.18
C GLN A 114 5.28 4.67 29.16
N GLN A 115 4.07 5.00 28.69
CA GLN A 115 3.04 5.69 29.47
C GLN A 115 1.99 4.73 30.06
N ALA A 116 2.05 3.44 29.73
CA ALA A 116 0.96 2.49 29.97
C ALA A 116 0.65 2.28 31.47
N GLU A 117 1.68 2.24 32.32
CA GLU A 117 1.51 2.06 33.76
C GLU A 117 0.82 3.27 34.42
N GLU A 118 1.24 4.48 34.06
CA GLU A 118 0.68 5.72 34.62
C GLU A 118 -0.71 6.03 34.04
N LEU A 119 -0.92 5.75 32.75
CA LEU A 119 -2.20 5.91 32.08
C LEU A 119 -3.25 4.94 32.64
N GLY A 120 -2.87 3.67 32.77
CA GLY A 120 -3.76 2.59 33.19
C GLY A 120 -4.77 2.17 32.12
N VAL A 121 -5.26 0.93 32.26
CA VAL A 121 -6.16 0.29 31.28
C VAL A 121 -7.49 1.02 31.16
N LEU A 122 -8.09 1.45 32.28
CA LEU A 122 -9.40 2.13 32.28
C LEU A 122 -9.37 3.48 31.55
N ALA A 123 -8.28 4.24 31.66
CA ALA A 123 -8.14 5.49 30.94
C ALA A 123 -7.96 5.25 29.44
N SER A 124 -7.24 4.18 29.06
CA SER A 124 -7.03 3.79 27.66
C SER A 124 -8.34 3.42 26.95
N LEU A 125 -9.33 2.89 27.68
CA LEU A 125 -10.65 2.50 27.18
C LEU A 125 -11.68 3.63 27.22
N LYS A 126 -11.34 4.79 27.78
CA LYS A 126 -12.27 5.90 27.92
C LYS A 126 -12.57 6.49 26.54
N ARG A 127 -13.86 6.51 26.19
CA ARG A 127 -14.40 7.14 24.97
C ARG A 127 -15.36 8.26 25.30
N SER A 128 -15.57 9.19 24.36
CA SER A 128 -16.63 10.20 24.43
C SER A 128 -17.60 10.06 23.26
N ALA A 129 -18.60 10.93 23.18
CA ALA A 129 -19.53 10.96 22.05
C ALA A 129 -18.85 11.38 20.74
N VAL A 130 -17.72 12.09 20.81
CA VAL A 130 -17.02 12.68 19.67
C VAL A 130 -15.57 12.19 19.51
N CYS A 131 -14.99 11.56 20.53
CA CYS A 131 -13.62 11.07 20.52
C CYS A 131 -13.55 9.56 20.81
N PRO A 132 -12.97 8.75 19.91
CA PRO A 132 -12.65 7.35 20.15
C PRO A 132 -11.71 7.17 21.34
N SER A 133 -11.66 5.97 21.91
CA SER A 133 -10.68 5.68 22.95
C SER A 133 -9.27 5.53 22.37
N VAL A 134 -8.25 5.65 23.23
CA VAL A 134 -6.85 5.36 22.85
C VAL A 134 -6.72 3.91 22.36
N ALA A 135 -7.40 2.97 23.02
CA ALA A 135 -7.42 1.57 22.62
C ALA A 135 -7.99 1.38 21.20
N ASP A 136 -9.12 2.02 20.87
CA ASP A 136 -9.72 1.96 19.52
C ASP A 136 -8.73 2.50 18.47
N MET A 137 -8.11 3.65 18.75
CA MET A 137 -7.16 4.27 17.82
C MET A 137 -5.90 3.40 17.62
N LEU A 138 -5.40 2.75 18.66
CA LEU A 138 -4.26 1.84 18.55
C LEU A 138 -4.61 0.58 17.75
N GLU A 139 -5.80 0.01 17.96
CA GLU A 139 -6.32 -1.10 17.15
C GLU A 139 -6.39 -0.71 15.67
N TRP A 140 -6.94 0.47 15.36
CA TRP A 140 -7.02 0.97 14.01
C TRP A 140 -5.65 1.15 13.34
N LEU A 141 -4.64 1.62 14.07
CA LEU A 141 -3.29 1.73 13.56
C LEU A 141 -2.69 0.35 13.20
N GLN A 142 -2.90 -0.67 14.02
CA GLN A 142 -2.47 -2.03 13.72
C GLN A 142 -3.19 -2.60 12.50
N ASP A 143 -4.49 -2.35 12.38
CA ASP A 143 -5.28 -2.77 11.22
C ASP A 143 -4.80 -2.11 9.93
N ILE A 144 -4.46 -0.81 9.97
CA ILE A 144 -3.86 -0.09 8.84
C ILE A 144 -2.47 -0.67 8.49
N GLU A 145 -1.58 -0.86 9.46
CA GLU A 145 -0.26 -1.45 9.22
C GLU A 145 -0.39 -2.84 8.57
N ARG A 146 -1.28 -3.67 9.12
CA ARG A 146 -1.57 -5.00 8.60
C ARG A 146 -2.10 -4.96 7.17
N HIS A 147 -2.95 -3.97 6.86
CA HIS A 147 -3.44 -3.76 5.50
C HIS A 147 -2.27 -3.54 4.52
N TYR A 148 -1.44 -2.50 4.74
CA TYR A 148 -0.32 -2.20 3.84
C TYR A 148 0.67 -3.36 3.70
N ARG A 149 0.97 -4.05 4.81
CA ARG A 149 1.86 -5.22 4.79
C ARG A 149 1.30 -6.34 3.93
N ASN A 150 0.03 -6.67 4.10
CA ASN A 150 -0.61 -7.74 3.33
C ASN A 150 -0.78 -7.36 1.87
N ASP A 151 -1.19 -6.12 1.58
CA ASP A 151 -1.45 -5.62 0.23
C ASP A 151 -0.16 -5.58 -0.60
N TYR A 152 0.95 -5.12 0.01
CA TYR A 152 2.29 -5.20 -0.55
C TYR A 152 2.72 -6.64 -0.81
N LEU A 153 2.59 -7.53 0.17
CA LEU A 153 3.05 -8.91 0.06
C LEU A 153 2.31 -9.68 -1.02
N ARG A 154 0.97 -9.52 -1.11
CA ARG A 154 0.15 -10.14 -2.16
C ARG A 154 0.63 -9.72 -3.55
N ARG A 155 0.85 -8.41 -3.76
CA ARG A 155 1.38 -7.88 -5.02
C ARG A 155 2.79 -8.37 -5.32
N LYS A 156 3.66 -8.41 -4.31
CA LYS A 156 5.02 -8.91 -4.47
C LYS A 156 5.04 -10.38 -4.90
N ILE A 157 4.21 -11.21 -4.28
CA ILE A 157 4.09 -12.64 -4.62
C ILE A 157 3.54 -12.79 -6.04
N LEU A 158 2.51 -12.01 -6.40
CA LEU A 158 1.96 -12.01 -7.76
C LEU A 158 3.02 -11.70 -8.82
N LEU A 159 3.97 -10.81 -8.53
CA LEU A 159 5.03 -10.41 -9.45
C LEU A 159 6.24 -11.38 -9.46
N GLN A 160 6.28 -12.38 -8.60
CA GLN A 160 7.30 -13.45 -8.63
C GLN A 160 6.99 -14.52 -9.70
N VAL A 161 6.41 -14.10 -10.83
CA VAL A 161 6.08 -14.99 -11.95
C VAL A 161 7.37 -15.55 -12.55
N ARG A 162 7.30 -16.83 -12.91
CA ARG A 162 8.34 -17.54 -13.63
C ARG A 162 8.40 -17.03 -15.08
N TYR A 163 9.51 -16.41 -15.49
CA TYR A 163 9.68 -15.81 -16.82
C TYR A 163 9.53 -16.80 -17.99
N ASP A 164 9.66 -18.09 -17.70
CA ASP A 164 9.40 -19.19 -18.62
C ASP A 164 7.91 -19.43 -18.89
N ASN A 165 7.00 -18.96 -18.03
CA ASN A 165 5.55 -19.14 -18.17
C ASN A 165 4.86 -17.91 -18.78
N LEU A 166 4.94 -17.76 -20.11
CA LEU A 166 4.32 -16.65 -20.84
C LEU A 166 2.80 -16.49 -20.59
N PRO A 167 2.00 -17.57 -20.50
CA PRO A 167 0.59 -17.46 -20.11
C PRO A 167 0.35 -16.76 -18.77
N GLU A 168 1.17 -17.03 -17.75
CA GLU A 168 1.04 -16.34 -16.45
C GLU A 168 1.32 -14.84 -16.59
N ILE A 169 2.34 -14.48 -17.37
CA ILE A 169 2.68 -13.07 -17.63
C ILE A 169 1.56 -12.35 -18.39
N GLN A 170 0.90 -13.01 -19.34
CA GLN A 170 -0.23 -12.45 -20.08
C GLN A 170 -1.45 -12.19 -19.17
N GLY A 171 -1.67 -13.02 -18.15
CA GLY A 171 -2.76 -12.87 -17.19
C GLY A 171 -2.50 -11.83 -16.09
N LEU A 172 -1.26 -11.35 -15.92
CA LEU A 172 -0.88 -10.44 -14.83
C LEU A 172 -1.75 -9.18 -14.70
N PRO A 173 -2.12 -8.47 -15.78
CA PRO A 173 -2.93 -7.25 -15.66
C PRO A 173 -4.31 -7.48 -15.03
N GLU A 174 -4.92 -8.61 -15.36
CA GLU A 174 -6.24 -9.00 -14.83
C GLU A 174 -6.12 -9.37 -13.35
N VAL A 175 -5.16 -10.27 -13.03
CA VAL A 175 -4.96 -10.70 -11.64
C VAL A 175 -4.56 -9.53 -10.74
N TRP A 176 -3.73 -8.60 -11.23
CA TRP A 176 -3.33 -7.39 -10.49
C TRP A 176 -4.52 -6.52 -10.11
N SER A 177 -5.46 -6.31 -11.04
CA SER A 177 -6.66 -5.52 -10.81
C SER A 177 -7.55 -6.16 -9.73
N ASN A 178 -7.64 -7.48 -9.73
CA ASN A 178 -8.47 -8.24 -8.79
C ASN A 178 -7.87 -8.33 -7.37
N VAL A 179 -6.57 -8.04 -7.18
CA VAL A 179 -5.96 -8.00 -5.83
C VAL A 179 -6.62 -6.95 -4.94
N ALA A 180 -7.12 -5.85 -5.54
CA ALA A 180 -7.74 -4.74 -4.82
C ALA A 180 -9.18 -5.01 -4.33
N GLU A 181 -9.92 -5.92 -4.98
CA GLU A 181 -11.39 -5.98 -4.88
C GLU A 181 -11.95 -6.53 -3.56
N HIS A 182 -11.12 -6.90 -2.58
CA HIS A 182 -11.60 -7.56 -1.37
C HIS A 182 -11.48 -6.68 -0.11
N LYS A 183 -12.55 -5.93 0.17
CA LYS A 183 -12.99 -5.40 1.49
C LYS A 183 -12.05 -4.47 2.29
N GLN A 184 -10.78 -4.31 1.92
CA GLN A 184 -9.81 -3.59 2.74
C GLN A 184 -9.41 -2.20 2.22
N GLN A 185 -9.77 -1.84 0.98
CA GLN A 185 -9.53 -0.48 0.47
C GLN A 185 -10.31 0.59 1.26
N ASP A 186 -11.52 0.25 1.72
CA ASP A 186 -12.34 1.16 2.53
C ASP A 186 -11.80 1.31 3.96
N LEU A 187 -11.04 0.32 4.48
CA LEU A 187 -10.56 0.33 5.87
C LEU A 187 -9.73 1.57 6.20
N VAL A 188 -8.71 1.86 5.39
CA VAL A 188 -7.80 2.99 5.66
C VAL A 188 -8.55 4.30 5.50
N HIS A 189 -9.33 4.44 4.43
CA HIS A 189 -10.10 5.65 4.17
C HIS A 189 -11.15 5.92 5.26
N ASP A 190 -11.98 4.94 5.61
CA ASP A 190 -13.01 5.04 6.64
C ASP A 190 -12.40 5.38 8.01
N THR A 191 -11.24 4.79 8.32
CA THR A 191 -10.54 5.07 9.56
C THR A 191 -10.02 6.50 9.60
N LEU A 192 -9.37 6.97 8.52
CA LEU A 192 -8.92 8.36 8.42
C LEU A 192 -10.08 9.34 8.50
N LEU A 193 -11.24 9.02 7.93
CA LEU A 193 -12.46 9.82 8.07
C LEU A 193 -12.97 9.87 9.51
N LYS A 194 -13.08 8.73 10.20
CA LYS A 194 -13.50 8.66 11.62
C LYS A 194 -12.58 9.51 12.50
N VAL A 195 -11.28 9.38 12.28
CA VAL A 195 -10.25 10.06 13.05
C VAL A 195 -10.27 11.57 12.77
N SER A 196 -10.27 11.98 11.50
CA SER A 196 -10.32 13.41 11.13
C SER A 196 -11.58 14.13 11.63
N PHE A 197 -12.74 13.45 11.62
CA PHE A 197 -13.96 13.97 12.23
C PHE A 197 -13.80 14.16 13.75
N SER A 198 -13.22 13.18 14.44
CA SER A 198 -13.04 13.24 15.90
C SER A 198 -12.13 14.38 16.34
N TRP A 199 -11.03 14.64 15.62
CA TRP A 199 -10.12 15.75 15.92
C TRP A 199 -10.78 17.11 15.66
N LYS A 200 -11.50 17.26 14.54
CA LYS A 200 -12.21 18.51 14.23
C LYS A 200 -13.29 18.83 15.27
N MET A 201 -14.02 17.82 15.74
CA MET A 201 -15.05 18.02 16.76
C MET A 201 -14.47 18.20 18.17
N GLY A 202 -13.32 17.59 18.47
CA GLY A 202 -12.58 17.81 19.71
C GLY A 202 -12.07 19.26 19.83
N ASP A 203 -11.46 19.78 18.76
CA ASP A 203 -10.94 21.15 18.70
C ASP A 203 -12.10 22.19 18.82
N LEU A 204 -13.31 21.88 18.33
CA LEU A 204 -14.50 22.74 18.50
C LEU A 204 -15.13 22.65 19.91
N GLY A 205 -14.98 21.51 20.58
CA GLY A 205 -15.47 21.28 21.94
C GLY A 205 -14.67 22.04 23.00
N GLU A 206 -13.35 22.14 22.84
CA GLU A 206 -12.49 22.94 23.73
C GLU A 206 -12.86 24.43 23.70
N VAL A 207 -13.19 24.97 22.52
CA VAL A 207 -13.62 26.37 22.34
C VAL A 207 -14.96 26.67 23.04
N SER A 208 -15.87 25.69 23.17
CA SER A 208 -17.15 25.90 23.88
C SER A 208 -16.99 25.85 25.40
N SER A 209 -16.00 25.13 25.92
CA SER A 209 -15.69 25.11 27.38
C SER A 209 -15.00 26.39 27.88
N GLU A 210 -14.38 27.18 27.00
CA GLU A 210 -13.80 28.49 27.35
C GLU A 210 -14.82 29.65 27.34
N LEU A 211 -16.05 29.41 26.86
CA LEU A 211 -17.13 30.41 26.78
C LEU A 211 -18.19 30.28 27.89
N ILE A 212 -17.96 29.43 28.89
CA ILE A 212 -18.79 29.34 30.09
C ILE A 212 -17.95 29.71 31.31
N VAL A 213 -17.72 31.01 31.49
CA VAL A 213 -17.40 31.66 32.76
C VAL A 213 -18.26 32.91 32.87
#